data_AF-A0A938XDS7-F1
#
_entry.id   AF-A0A938XDS7-F1
#
_cell.length_a   1.000
_cell.length_b   1.000
_cell.length_c   1.000
_cell.angle_alpha   90.00
_cell.angle_beta   90.00
_cell.angle_gamma   90.00
#
_symmetry.space_group_name_H-M   'P 1'
#
loop_
_entity.id
_entity.type
_entity.pdbx_description
1 polymer ?
#
loop_
_entity_poly.entity_id
_entity_poly.type
_entity_poly.pdbx_seq_one_letter_code
_entity_poly.pdbx_strand_id
1 'polypeptide(L)'
;MLNVNAGHSPGLLEACQTLKEYSLYVDRVRRHAQELPVEEAVERAIRECIREGILAEFLEKNRAEARKMSIYEYDQERHMRQEREQS
;
A
#
# COMPACT_ATOMS: atom_id res chain seq x y z
N MET A 1 23.41 -10.84 -17.70
CA MET A 1 22.10 -11.34 -18.22
C MET A 1 21.65 -12.46 -17.30
N LEU A 2 20.67 -12.17 -16.44
CA LEU A 2 20.17 -13.14 -15.46
C LEU A 2 19.16 -14.05 -16.16
N ASN A 3 19.56 -15.30 -16.34
CA ASN A 3 18.82 -16.33 -17.04
C ASN A 3 17.73 -16.90 -16.11
N VAL A 4 16.51 -16.42 -16.26
CA VAL A 4 15.33 -16.82 -15.47
C VAL A 4 14.77 -18.10 -16.11
N ASN A 5 15.32 -19.25 -15.73
CA ASN A 5 14.74 -20.54 -16.10
C ASN A 5 13.37 -20.70 -15.41
N ALA A 6 12.34 -20.89 -16.22
CA ALA A 6 10.90 -20.86 -15.90
C ALA A 6 10.38 -22.04 -15.04
N GLY A 7 11.12 -22.46 -14.01
CA GLY A 7 10.76 -23.65 -13.21
C GLY A 7 11.00 -23.55 -11.70
N HIS A 8 11.48 -22.41 -11.19
CA HIS A 8 11.71 -22.23 -9.77
C HIS A 8 11.37 -20.80 -9.36
N SER A 9 10.53 -20.69 -8.34
CA SER A 9 10.09 -19.46 -7.66
C SER A 9 8.86 -18.73 -8.24
N PRO A 10 7.73 -19.42 -8.50
CA PRO A 10 6.43 -18.73 -8.58
C PRO A 10 6.20 -17.84 -7.35
N GLY A 11 6.64 -18.25 -6.16
CA GLY A 11 6.56 -17.44 -4.94
C GLY A 11 7.38 -16.13 -4.95
N LEU A 12 8.51 -16.04 -5.66
CA LEU A 12 9.22 -14.76 -5.81
C LEU A 12 8.47 -13.84 -6.77
N LEU A 13 7.98 -14.38 -7.88
CA LEU A 13 7.23 -13.60 -8.87
C LEU A 13 5.90 -13.10 -8.28
N GLU A 14 5.22 -13.94 -7.50
CA GLU A 14 3.99 -13.61 -6.79
C GLU A 14 4.23 -12.59 -5.67
N ALA A 15 5.33 -12.72 -4.92
CA ALA A 15 5.77 -11.71 -3.97
C ALA A 15 6.07 -10.38 -4.65
N CYS A 16 6.77 -10.39 -5.79
CA CYS A 16 7.03 -9.18 -6.58
C CYS A 16 5.72 -8.54 -7.10
N GLN A 17 4.74 -9.35 -7.49
CA GLN A 17 3.43 -8.86 -7.94
C GLN A 17 2.64 -8.25 -6.79
N THR A 18 2.58 -8.93 -5.65
CA THR A 18 1.92 -8.44 -4.43
C THR A 18 2.56 -7.15 -3.92
N LEU A 19 3.90 -7.08 -3.91
CA LEU A 19 4.64 -5.86 -3.52
C LEU A 19 4.38 -4.71 -4.48
N LYS A 20 4.22 -4.99 -5.78
CA LYS A 20 3.84 -3.97 -6.78
C LYS A 20 2.42 -3.44 -6.52
N GLU A 21 1.47 -4.33 -6.24
CA GLU A 21 0.09 -3.95 -5.91
C GLU A 21 0.00 -3.17 -4.60
N TYR A 22 0.78 -3.57 -3.58
CA TYR A 22 0.90 -2.84 -2.33
C TYR A 22 1.44 -1.43 -2.55
N SER A 23 2.47 -1.29 -3.39
CA SER A 23 3.04 0.02 -3.74
C SER A 23 2.00 0.93 -4.42
N LEU A 24 1.15 0.37 -5.30
CA LEU A 24 0.06 1.11 -5.94
C LEU A 24 -1.01 1.54 -4.92
N TYR A 25 -1.33 0.67 -3.97
CA TYR A 25 -2.25 0.99 -2.87
C TYR A 25 -1.72 2.16 -2.02
N VAL A 26 -0.46 2.07 -1.55
CA VAL A 26 0.16 3.13 -0.72
C VAL A 26 0.20 4.46 -1.46
N ASP A 27 0.53 4.45 -2.76
CA ASP A 27 0.56 5.66 -3.57
C ASP A 27 -0.84 6.29 -3.70
N ARG A 28 -1.90 5.49 -3.84
CA ARG A 28 -3.29 6.01 -3.81
C ARG A 28 -3.65 6.62 -2.47
N VAL A 29 -3.31 5.96 -1.36
CA VAL A 29 -3.53 6.50 -0.02
C VAL A 29 -2.87 7.87 0.10
N ARG A 30 -1.60 7.99 -0.33
CA ARG A 30 -0.86 9.26 -0.28
C ARG A 30 -1.47 10.35 -1.14
N ARG A 31 -1.95 10.04 -2.34
CA ARG A 31 -2.63 11.01 -3.22
C ARG A 31 -3.92 11.51 -2.58
N HIS A 32 -4.77 10.59 -2.11
CA HIS A 32 -6.02 10.97 -1.46
C HIS A 32 -5.78 11.74 -0.15
N ALA A 33 -4.73 11.40 0.61
CA ALA A 33 -4.37 12.08 1.86
C ALA A 33 -3.81 13.51 1.67
N GLN A 34 -3.58 13.96 0.43
CA GLN A 34 -3.26 15.37 0.15
C GLN A 34 -4.50 16.27 0.24
N GLU A 35 -5.68 15.71 -0.04
CA GLU A 35 -6.94 16.45 -0.10
C GLU A 35 -7.94 16.04 1.00
N LEU A 36 -7.84 14.80 1.49
CA LEU A 36 -8.75 14.20 2.46
C LEU A 36 -8.04 13.83 3.77
N PRO A 37 -8.78 13.71 4.88
CA PRO A 37 -8.26 13.09 6.09
C PRO A 37 -7.72 11.70 5.81
N VAL A 38 -6.62 11.32 6.48
CA VAL A 38 -5.94 10.02 6.27
C VAL A 38 -6.90 8.85 6.36
N GLU A 39 -7.83 8.87 7.32
CA GLU A 39 -8.83 7.82 7.49
C GLU A 39 -9.75 7.65 6.28
N GLU A 40 -10.20 8.76 5.69
CA GLU A 40 -11.05 8.75 4.50
C GLU A 40 -10.26 8.41 3.24
N ALA A 41 -9.03 8.92 3.14
CA ALA A 41 -8.11 8.61 2.06
C ALA A 41 -7.81 7.11 1.97
N VAL A 42 -7.56 6.48 3.12
CA VAL A 42 -7.34 5.04 3.23
C VAL A 42 -8.59 4.26 2.84
N GLU A 43 -9.75 4.60 3.40
CA GLU A 43 -11.03 3.95 3.09
C GLU A 43 -11.38 4.04 1.60
N ARG A 44 -11.13 5.20 0.98
CA ARG A 44 -11.33 5.41 -0.47
C ARG A 44 -10.34 4.60 -1.30
N ALA A 45 -9.05 4.62 -0.95
CA ALA A 45 -8.03 3.83 -1.63
C ALA A 45 -8.33 2.33 -1.57
N ILE A 46 -8.79 1.81 -0.43
CA ILE A 46 -9.18 0.41 -0.27
C ILE A 46 -10.31 0.05 -1.25
N ARG A 47 -11.38 0.86 -1.31
CA ARG A 47 -12.52 0.60 -2.20
C ARG A 47 -12.12 0.62 -3.67
N GLU A 48 -11.30 1.59 -4.07
CA GLU A 48 -10.81 1.70 -5.44
C GLU A 48 -9.89 0.52 -5.80
N CYS A 49 -8.97 0.14 -4.90
CA CYS A 49 -8.07 -0.99 -5.12
C CYS A 49 -8.82 -2.31 -5.25
N ILE A 50 -9.81 -2.57 -4.39
CA ILE A 50 -10.67 -3.76 -4.49
C ILE A 50 -11.41 -3.79 -5.83
N ARG A 51 -12.00 -2.65 -6.26
CA ARG A 51 -12.72 -2.56 -7.54
C ARG A 51 -11.82 -2.80 -8.75
N GLU A 52 -10.57 -2.38 -8.67
CA GLU A 52 -9.59 -2.54 -9.75
C GLU A 52 -8.81 -3.88 -9.69
N GLY A 53 -9.09 -4.72 -8.68
CA GLY A 53 -8.41 -6.00 -8.49
C GLY A 53 -6.99 -5.86 -7.88
N ILE A 54 -6.62 -4.68 -7.40
CA ILE A 54 -5.31 -4.42 -6.80
C ILE A 54 -5.36 -4.84 -5.33
N LEU A 55 -4.56 -5.84 -4.96
CA LEU A 55 -4.51 -6.33 -3.57
C LEU A 55 -5.89 -6.74 -3.01
N ALA A 56 -6.84 -7.03 -3.89
CA ALA A 56 -8.27 -7.06 -3.56
C ALA A 56 -8.60 -8.12 -2.51
N GLU A 57 -8.11 -9.35 -2.67
CA GLU A 57 -8.34 -10.43 -1.70
C GLU A 57 -7.78 -10.10 -0.31
N PHE A 58 -6.60 -9.46 -0.26
CA PHE A 58 -5.97 -9.08 1.00
C PHE A 58 -6.75 -7.95 1.68
N LEU A 59 -7.13 -6.93 0.91
CA LEU A 59 -7.87 -5.76 1.40
C LEU A 59 -9.31 -6.11 1.81
N GLU A 60 -9.95 -7.06 1.13
CA GLU A 60 -11.27 -7.57 1.51
C GLU A 60 -11.21 -8.35 2.83
N LYS A 61 -10.22 -9.25 2.98
CA LYS A 61 -10.06 -10.06 4.19
C LYS A 61 -9.57 -9.25 5.39
N ASN A 62 -8.69 -8.28 5.18
CA ASN A 62 -7.97 -7.56 6.23
C ASN A 62 -8.31 -6.06 6.29
N ARG A 63 -9.47 -5.63 5.81
CA ARG A 63 -9.83 -4.21 5.69
C ARG A 63 -9.58 -3.39 6.96
N ALA A 64 -10.00 -3.90 8.11
CA ALA A 64 -9.85 -3.19 9.38
C ALA A 64 -8.38 -3.01 9.78
N GLU A 65 -7.57 -4.06 9.57
CA GLU A 65 -6.15 -4.04 9.89
C GLU A 65 -5.37 -3.18 8.88
N ALA A 66 -5.65 -3.31 7.58
CA ALA A 66 -5.10 -2.48 6.52
C ALA A 66 -5.39 -1.00 6.78
N ARG A 67 -6.62 -0.67 7.22
CA ARG A 67 -6.97 0.70 7.60
C ARG A 67 -6.09 1.21 8.73
N LYS A 68 -6.02 0.45 9.83
CA LYS A 68 -5.28 0.83 11.03
C LYS A 68 -3.78 0.97 10.75
N MET A 69 -3.20 0.00 10.05
CA MET A 69 -1.79 -0.01 9.67
C MET A 69 -1.45 1.20 8.80
N SER A 70 -2.24 1.47 7.75
CA SER A 70 -1.96 2.60 6.86
C SER A 70 -2.09 3.96 7.54
N ILE A 71 -3.00 4.12 8.50
CA ILE A 71 -3.09 5.36 9.31
C ILE A 71 -1.84 5.52 10.16
N TYR A 72 -1.42 4.45 10.86
CA TYR A 72 -0.25 4.47 11.72
C TYR A 72 1.05 4.75 10.96
N GLU A 73 1.25 4.06 9.83
CA GLU A 73 2.41 4.26 8.97
C GLU A 73 2.47 5.69 8.43
N TYR A 74 1.33 6.22 7.99
CA TYR A 74 1.26 7.60 7.49
C TYR A 74 1.60 8.62 8.57
N ASP A 75 1.10 8.44 9.80
CA ASP A 75 1.38 9.32 10.93
C ASP A 75 2.86 9.27 11.34
N GLN A 76 3.45 8.07 11.38
CA GLN A 76 4.88 7.86 11.58
C GLN A 76 5.73 8.57 10.51
N GLU A 77 5.42 8.39 9.23
CA GLU A 77 6.12 9.07 8.12
C GLU A 77 6.04 10.59 8.26
N ARG A 78 4.87 11.10 8.67
CA ARG A 78 4.63 12.52 8.92
C ARG A 78 5.47 13.06 10.07
N HIS A 79 5.52 12.35 11.19
CA HIS A 79 6.35 12.71 12.34
C HIS A 79 7.84 12.76 11.97
N MET A 80 8.37 11.73 11.31
CA MET A 80 9.78 11.70 10.89
C MET A 80 10.13 12.82 9.92
N ARG A 81 9.21 13.19 9.03
CA ARG A 81 9.42 14.29 8.09
C ARG A 81 9.56 15.63 8.82
N GLN A 82 8.70 15.87 9.81
CA GLN A 82 8.75 17.09 10.62
C GLN A 82 10.06 17.20 11.41
N GLU A 83 10.56 16.10 11.98
CA GLU A 83 11.85 16.10 12.69
C GLU A 83 13.03 16.43 11.77
N ARG A 84 13.01 15.93 10.52
CA ARG A 84 14.06 16.22 9.52
C ARG A 84 14.01 17.66 9.00
N GLU A 85 12.83 18.27 8.95
CA GLU A 85 12.67 19.67 8.53
C GLU A 85 13.02 20.66 9.65
N GLN A 86 13.08 20.21 10.91
CA GLN A 86 13.43 21.02 12.08
C GLN A 86 14.90 20.91 12.53
N SER A 87 15.74 20.15 11.80
CA SER A 87 17.18 19.99 12.02
C SER A 87 17.99 20.63 10.90
#